data_AF-A0A7S4GL51-F1
#
_entry.id   AF-A0A7S4GL51-F1
#
_cell.length_a   1.000
_cell.length_b   1.000
_cell.length_c   1.000
_cell.angle_alpha   90.00
_cell.angle_beta   90.00
_cell.angle_gamma   90.00
#
_symmetry.space_group_name_H-M   'P 1'
#
loop_
_entity.id
_entity.type
_entity.pdbx_description
1 polymer ?
#
loop_
_entity_poly.entity_id
_entity_poly.type
_entity_poly.pdbx_seq_one_letter_code
_entity_poly.pdbx_strand_id
1 'polypeptide(L)'
;DGTLHRFGAHSTVVATGGFGRCYYSCTSAHTCTGDGGGAVSRQGLPLQDLEFVQFHPTGIFPAGCLMTEGCRGEGGILKNSNGDPFMATYAPTAKDLASRDVVSRAMTMEIREGRGVGPHKDHVYLHLDHLPPETLRERLPGISETAKIFAGVDVTKEPIPVLPTVHYNMGGIPTNWKAQVIKHAGGKDEIVKGLLAAGEAGCASVHGANRLGANSLLDLVVFGRQAADTTAELVKPNSPPVEIPKNAGAETIARFDKFRNASGPIPTATLRKELQLTMQKYAPVYRNSKDLETGKVEV
;
A
#
# COMPACT_ATOMS: atom_id res chain seq x y z
N ASP A 1 -14.76 20.53 -16.49
CA ASP A 1 -14.77 21.93 -17.00
C ASP A 1 -13.45 22.67 -16.75
N GLY A 2 -12.50 22.13 -15.98
CA GLY A 2 -11.22 22.80 -15.72
C GLY A 2 -11.31 23.90 -14.65
N THR A 3 -12.41 23.96 -13.90
CA THR A 3 -12.63 24.94 -12.83
C THR A 3 -11.82 24.61 -11.59
N LEU A 4 -11.48 25.64 -10.81
CA LEU A 4 -10.78 25.52 -9.54
C LEU A 4 -11.74 25.85 -8.40
N HIS A 5 -11.76 25.01 -7.37
CA HIS A 5 -12.69 25.11 -6.25
C HIS A 5 -11.94 25.27 -4.93
N ARG A 6 -12.53 26.00 -3.99
CA ARG A 6 -12.09 26.08 -2.60
C ARG A 6 -13.23 25.63 -1.70
N PHE A 7 -12.94 24.69 -0.82
CA PHE A 7 -13.90 24.15 0.12
C PHE A 7 -13.51 24.64 1.52
N GLY A 8 -14.30 25.57 2.07
CA GLY A 8 -14.15 26.04 3.44
C GLY A 8 -14.87 25.09 4.39
N ALA A 9 -14.16 24.61 5.41
CA ALA A 9 -14.72 23.72 6.42
C ALA A 9 -14.04 23.95 7.77
N HIS A 10 -14.80 23.76 8.85
CA HIS A 10 -14.27 23.76 10.23
C HIS A 10 -13.38 22.55 10.51
N SER A 11 -13.63 21.46 9.79
CA SER A 11 -12.94 20.17 9.93
C SER A 11 -12.78 19.54 8.55
N THR A 12 -11.59 19.06 8.24
CA THR A 12 -11.25 18.35 6.99
C THR A 12 -10.71 16.97 7.32
N VAL A 13 -11.27 15.93 6.71
CA VAL A 13 -10.83 14.55 6.87
C VAL A 13 -10.07 14.10 5.62
N VAL A 14 -8.82 13.66 5.79
CA VAL A 14 -7.99 13.10 4.71
C VAL A 14 -8.13 11.58 4.69
N ALA A 15 -8.74 11.05 3.64
CA ALA A 15 -8.97 9.60 3.45
C ALA A 15 -8.57 9.16 2.03
N THR A 16 -7.39 9.59 1.57
CA THR A 16 -6.96 9.49 0.16
C THR A 16 -6.29 8.16 -0.22
N GLY A 17 -6.23 7.20 0.69
CA GLY A 17 -5.50 5.93 0.48
C GLY A 17 -3.97 6.06 0.50
N GLY A 18 -3.28 4.96 0.20
CA GLY A 18 -1.82 4.87 0.20
C GLY A 18 -1.11 5.36 -1.06
N PHE A 19 0.16 4.99 -1.17
CA PHE A 19 1.13 5.46 -2.17
C PHE A 19 1.92 4.32 -2.84
N GLY A 20 1.35 3.12 -2.93
CA GLY A 20 2.02 1.96 -3.54
C GLY A 20 2.56 2.18 -4.97
N ARG A 21 2.03 3.16 -5.70
CA ARG A 21 2.52 3.53 -7.04
C ARG A 21 3.87 4.23 -7.08
N CYS A 22 4.53 4.45 -5.94
CA CYS A 22 5.95 4.79 -5.92
C CYS A 22 6.85 3.58 -6.27
N TYR A 23 6.31 2.36 -6.33
CA TYR A 23 7.02 1.16 -6.77
C TYR A 23 6.63 0.76 -8.19
N TYR A 24 7.55 0.07 -8.87
CA TYR A 24 7.32 -0.45 -10.22
C TYR A 24 6.29 -1.59 -10.23
N SER A 25 6.40 -2.54 -9.30
CA SER A 25 5.45 -3.63 -9.13
C SER A 25 4.66 -3.46 -7.83
N CYS A 26 3.36 -3.21 -7.98
CA CYS A 26 2.43 -3.09 -6.86
C CYS A 26 1.05 -3.63 -7.23
N THR A 27 0.34 -4.17 -6.24
CA THR A 27 -1.08 -4.54 -6.37
C THR A 27 -2.01 -3.31 -6.41
N SER A 28 -1.48 -2.14 -6.03
CA SER A 28 -2.23 -0.90 -5.91
C SER A 28 -2.77 -0.41 -7.26
N ALA A 29 -3.96 0.19 -7.24
CA ALA A 29 -4.52 0.84 -8.42
C ALA A 29 -3.59 1.95 -8.93
N HIS A 30 -3.74 2.36 -10.19
CA HIS A 30 -2.97 3.48 -10.75
C HIS A 30 -3.17 4.80 -10.00
N THR A 31 -4.27 4.92 -9.26
CA THR A 31 -4.68 6.10 -8.50
C THR A 31 -4.17 6.13 -7.06
N CYS A 32 -3.44 5.10 -6.59
CA CYS A 32 -2.86 5.08 -5.24
C CYS A 32 -1.52 5.84 -5.20
N THR A 33 -1.60 7.18 -5.26
CA THR A 33 -0.46 8.09 -5.46
C THR A 33 -0.06 8.91 -4.23
N GLY A 34 -0.70 8.69 -3.07
CA GLY A 34 -0.32 9.36 -1.82
C GLY A 34 -0.67 10.85 -1.74
N ASP A 35 -1.66 11.32 -2.51
CA ASP A 35 -1.93 12.74 -2.70
C ASP A 35 -2.20 13.50 -1.38
N GLY A 36 -2.94 12.88 -0.45
CA GLY A 36 -3.24 13.46 0.86
C GLY A 36 -2.00 13.57 1.76
N GLY A 37 -1.18 12.52 1.83
CA GLY A 37 0.10 12.57 2.55
C GLY A 37 1.04 13.64 1.96
N GLY A 38 1.11 13.73 0.63
CA GLY A 38 1.83 14.79 -0.06
C GLY A 38 1.28 16.18 0.24
N ALA A 39 -0.04 16.34 0.38
CA ALA A 39 -0.67 17.61 0.72
C ALA A 39 -0.33 18.05 2.16
N VAL A 40 -0.39 17.12 3.11
CA VAL A 40 0.00 17.34 4.51
C VAL A 40 1.48 17.72 4.61
N SER A 41 2.37 16.97 3.96
CA SER A 41 3.81 17.24 3.96
C SER A 41 4.15 18.62 3.39
N ARG A 42 3.46 19.07 2.33
CA ARG A 42 3.64 20.42 1.78
C ARG A 42 3.23 21.56 2.71
N GLN A 43 2.46 21.28 3.76
CA GLN A 43 2.13 22.24 4.82
C GLN A 43 3.12 22.18 5.99
N GLY A 44 4.24 21.46 5.85
CA GLY A 44 5.25 21.31 6.88
C GLY A 44 4.85 20.39 8.03
N LEU A 45 3.77 19.62 7.88
CA LEU A 45 3.33 18.63 8.86
C LEU A 45 4.04 17.30 8.64
N PRO A 46 4.32 16.55 9.73
CA PRO A 46 5.03 15.28 9.62
C PRO A 46 4.18 14.19 8.97
N LEU A 47 4.88 13.22 8.40
CA LEU A 47 4.35 11.88 8.11
C LEU A 47 5.09 10.89 9.01
N GLN A 48 4.47 9.74 9.28
CA GLN A 48 4.97 8.75 10.22
C GLN A 48 5.11 7.39 9.51
N ASP A 49 6.16 6.63 9.88
CA ASP A 49 6.34 5.20 9.56
C ASP A 49 6.35 4.85 8.05
N LEU A 50 6.72 5.79 7.18
CA LEU A 50 6.65 5.63 5.70
C LEU A 50 7.57 4.53 5.16
N GLU A 51 8.63 4.18 5.88
CA GLU A 51 9.56 3.10 5.56
C GLU A 51 8.91 1.70 5.68
N PHE A 52 7.82 1.59 6.44
CA PHE A 52 7.08 0.36 6.63
C PHE A 52 6.09 0.18 5.47
N VAL A 53 6.59 -0.48 4.42
CA VAL A 53 5.84 -0.87 3.22
C VAL A 53 5.59 -2.37 3.26
N GLN A 54 4.32 -2.78 3.17
CA GLN A 54 3.96 -4.19 3.13
C GLN A 54 4.09 -4.74 1.72
N PHE A 55 4.83 -5.85 1.64
CA PHE A 55 4.82 -6.74 0.48
C PHE A 55 3.80 -7.84 0.77
N HIS A 56 2.77 -7.94 -0.07
CA HIS A 56 1.87 -9.09 -0.02
C HIS A 56 2.59 -10.29 -0.64
N PRO A 57 2.57 -11.48 0.00
CA PRO A 57 3.30 -12.63 -0.50
C PRO A 57 2.94 -12.99 -1.95
N THR A 58 1.65 -12.95 -2.28
CA THR A 58 1.13 -13.53 -3.52
C THR A 58 0.55 -12.47 -4.45
N GLY A 59 1.39 -11.69 -5.14
CA GLY A 59 0.99 -10.98 -6.36
C GLY A 59 1.22 -11.86 -7.58
N ILE A 60 0.29 -11.89 -8.54
CA ILE A 60 0.42 -12.68 -9.78
C ILE A 60 1.61 -12.18 -10.58
N PHE A 61 2.49 -13.09 -11.01
CA PHE A 61 3.54 -12.77 -11.97
C PHE A 61 3.02 -12.86 -13.41
N PRO A 62 3.37 -11.91 -14.30
CA PRO A 62 4.08 -10.65 -14.07
C PRO A 62 3.14 -9.46 -13.76
N ALA A 63 1.83 -9.65 -13.78
CA ALA A 63 0.84 -8.57 -13.78
C ALA A 63 0.80 -7.75 -12.47
N GLY A 64 1.15 -8.34 -11.33
CA GLY A 64 1.10 -7.74 -10.00
C GLY A 64 -0.30 -7.76 -9.36
N CYS A 65 -1.30 -8.37 -9.99
CA CYS A 65 -2.65 -8.50 -9.42
C CYS A 65 -2.63 -9.31 -8.12
N LEU A 66 -3.44 -8.92 -7.13
CA LEU A 66 -3.47 -9.59 -5.84
C LEU A 66 -4.10 -10.99 -5.96
N MET A 67 -3.39 -12.01 -5.48
CA MET A 67 -3.98 -13.28 -5.07
C MET A 67 -4.26 -13.22 -3.57
N THR A 68 -5.54 -13.38 -3.18
CA THR A 68 -5.95 -13.26 -1.79
C THR A 68 -5.19 -14.22 -0.88
N GLU A 69 -4.85 -13.77 0.33
CA GLU A 69 -4.35 -14.63 1.40
C GLU A 69 -5.34 -15.73 1.76
N GLY A 70 -6.64 -15.52 1.47
CA GLY A 70 -7.67 -16.55 1.55
C GLY A 70 -7.34 -17.82 0.75
N CYS A 71 -6.55 -17.73 -0.34
CA CYS A 71 -6.10 -18.92 -1.06
C CYS A 71 -5.32 -19.87 -0.14
N ARG A 72 -4.45 -19.34 0.72
CA ARG A 72 -3.70 -20.11 1.72
C ARG A 72 -4.58 -20.51 2.90
N GLY A 73 -5.54 -19.65 3.28
CA GLY A 73 -6.56 -19.94 4.30
C GLY A 73 -7.43 -21.15 3.96
N GLU A 74 -7.76 -21.33 2.69
CA GLU A 74 -8.52 -22.48 2.17
C GLU A 74 -7.62 -23.71 1.90
N GLY A 75 -6.34 -23.65 2.28
CA GLY A 75 -5.40 -24.78 2.17
C GLY A 75 -4.45 -24.74 0.98
N GLY A 76 -4.37 -23.63 0.24
CA GLY A 76 -3.36 -23.41 -0.80
C GLY A 76 -1.93 -23.38 -0.24
N ILE A 77 -0.97 -23.87 -1.03
CA ILE A 77 0.42 -24.12 -0.56
C ILE A 77 1.41 -23.44 -1.50
N LEU A 78 2.41 -22.76 -0.94
CA LEU A 78 3.53 -22.23 -1.70
C LEU A 78 4.61 -23.30 -1.91
N LYS A 79 5.04 -23.48 -3.17
CA LYS A 79 6.11 -24.41 -3.54
C LYS A 79 7.18 -23.75 -4.40
N ASN A 80 8.42 -24.18 -4.21
CA ASN A 80 9.58 -23.75 -4.98
C ASN A 80 9.77 -24.63 -6.24
N SER A 81 10.88 -24.45 -6.97
CA SER A 81 11.18 -25.23 -8.18
C SER A 81 11.39 -26.73 -7.96
N ASN A 82 11.69 -27.14 -6.74
CA ASN A 82 11.87 -28.55 -6.38
C ASN A 82 10.54 -29.21 -6.01
N GLY A 83 9.46 -28.44 -5.91
CA GLY A 83 8.16 -28.90 -5.40
C GLY A 83 8.07 -28.90 -3.87
N ASP A 84 9.04 -28.32 -3.16
CA ASP A 84 9.06 -28.32 -1.70
C ASP A 84 8.05 -27.31 -1.14
N PRO A 85 7.19 -27.69 -0.18
CA PRO A 85 6.35 -26.76 0.58
C PRO A 85 7.21 -25.98 1.59
N PHE A 86 8.04 -25.08 1.07
CA PHE A 86 9.18 -24.48 1.79
C PHE A 86 8.79 -23.73 3.08
N MET A 87 7.55 -23.23 3.19
CA MET A 87 7.08 -22.55 4.40
C MET A 87 7.08 -23.44 5.64
N ALA A 88 7.04 -24.77 5.50
CA ALA A 88 7.22 -25.70 6.61
C ALA A 88 8.61 -25.61 7.26
N THR A 89 9.62 -25.18 6.51
CA THR A 89 10.99 -24.94 7.01
C THR A 89 11.09 -23.58 7.71
N TYR A 90 10.52 -22.53 7.11
CA TYR A 90 10.65 -21.16 7.61
C TYR A 90 9.71 -20.84 8.79
N ALA A 91 8.54 -21.48 8.84
CA ALA A 91 7.54 -21.30 9.90
C ALA A 91 6.87 -22.65 10.23
N PRO A 92 7.52 -23.54 11.00
CA PRO A 92 7.06 -24.92 11.20
C PRO A 92 5.62 -25.05 11.71
N THR A 93 5.18 -24.11 12.55
CA THR A 93 3.82 -24.10 13.11
C THR A 93 2.79 -23.48 12.16
N ALA A 94 3.02 -22.24 11.72
CA ALA A 94 2.04 -21.46 10.95
C ALA A 94 2.08 -21.74 9.44
N LYS A 95 3.22 -22.23 8.93
CA LYS A 95 3.47 -22.54 7.52
C LYS A 95 3.07 -21.36 6.63
N ASP A 96 2.30 -21.61 5.58
CA ASP A 96 1.79 -20.62 4.64
C ASP A 96 0.89 -19.55 5.28
N LEU A 97 0.39 -19.76 6.51
CA LEU A 97 -0.39 -18.78 7.27
C LEU A 97 0.45 -17.94 8.24
N ALA A 98 1.78 -18.02 8.17
CA ALA A 98 2.66 -17.10 8.88
C ALA A 98 2.41 -15.64 8.47
N SER A 99 2.93 -14.70 9.26
CA SER A 99 2.78 -13.27 8.96
C SER A 99 3.36 -12.91 7.58
N ARG A 100 2.73 -11.94 6.91
CA ARG A 100 3.04 -11.57 5.52
C ARG A 100 4.50 -11.21 5.29
N ASP A 101 5.14 -10.57 6.27
CA ASP A 101 6.55 -10.20 6.22
C ASP A 101 7.46 -11.44 6.30
N VAL A 102 7.12 -12.45 7.09
CA VAL A 102 7.84 -13.73 7.16
C VAL A 102 7.69 -14.51 5.85
N VAL A 103 6.47 -14.66 5.34
CA VAL A 103 6.23 -15.39 4.08
C VAL A 103 6.92 -14.70 2.91
N SER A 104 6.82 -13.37 2.79
CA SER A 104 7.48 -12.61 1.72
C SER A 104 9.00 -12.72 1.75
N ARG A 105 9.60 -12.70 2.96
CA ARG A 105 11.03 -12.93 3.15
C ARG A 105 11.44 -14.35 2.75
N ALA A 106 10.70 -15.37 3.18
CA ALA A 106 10.95 -16.76 2.81
C ALA A 106 10.91 -16.97 1.29
N MET A 107 9.86 -16.49 0.61
CA MET A 107 9.76 -16.53 -0.85
C MET A 107 10.96 -15.84 -1.53
N THR A 108 11.37 -14.68 -1.02
CA THR A 108 12.52 -13.94 -1.57
C THR A 108 13.82 -14.72 -1.41
N MET A 109 14.00 -15.44 -0.29
CA MET A 109 15.18 -16.29 -0.06
C MET A 109 15.19 -17.49 -0.99
N GLU A 110 14.07 -18.19 -1.17
CA GLU A 110 13.96 -19.30 -2.13
C GLU A 110 14.39 -18.87 -3.54
N ILE A 111 13.92 -17.72 -4.00
CA ILE A 111 14.29 -17.15 -5.31
C ILE A 111 15.78 -16.83 -5.35
N ARG A 112 16.32 -16.13 -4.35
CA ARG A 112 17.75 -15.74 -4.28
C ARG A 112 18.70 -16.94 -4.22
N GLU A 113 18.26 -18.02 -3.60
CA GLU A 113 19.04 -19.27 -3.50
C GLU A 113 18.85 -20.17 -4.74
N GLY A 114 18.24 -19.65 -5.82
CA GLY A 114 18.14 -20.33 -7.11
C GLY A 114 17.05 -21.39 -7.19
N ARG A 115 16.12 -21.41 -6.24
CA ARG A 115 14.94 -22.30 -6.18
C ARG A 115 13.66 -21.62 -6.69
N GLY A 116 13.77 -20.48 -7.37
CA GLY A 116 12.66 -19.88 -8.09
C GLY A 116 12.23 -20.69 -9.31
N VAL A 117 10.99 -20.49 -9.75
CA VAL A 117 10.35 -21.19 -10.87
C VAL A 117 10.32 -20.32 -12.13
N GLY A 118 9.89 -20.91 -13.26
CA GLY A 118 9.86 -20.26 -14.57
C GLY A 118 11.24 -20.13 -15.23
N PRO A 119 11.29 -19.61 -16.47
CA PRO A 119 12.53 -19.55 -17.26
C PRO A 119 13.66 -18.73 -16.61
N HIS A 120 13.31 -17.75 -15.78
CA HIS A 120 14.25 -16.84 -15.12
C HIS A 120 14.45 -17.13 -13.63
N LYS A 121 13.78 -18.16 -13.07
CA LYS A 121 13.83 -18.50 -11.64
C LYS A 121 13.52 -17.32 -10.71
N ASP A 122 12.54 -16.49 -11.07
CA ASP A 122 12.27 -15.18 -10.46
C ASP A 122 10.94 -15.07 -9.69
N HIS A 123 10.21 -16.17 -9.58
CA HIS A 123 8.96 -16.28 -8.81
C HIS A 123 8.82 -17.67 -8.17
N VAL A 124 7.73 -17.94 -7.47
CA VAL A 124 7.38 -19.27 -6.94
C VAL A 124 5.94 -19.63 -7.30
N TYR A 125 5.49 -20.84 -6.96
CA TYR A 125 4.14 -21.30 -7.27
C TYR A 125 3.22 -21.30 -6.06
N LEU A 126 1.98 -20.84 -6.26
CA LEU A 126 0.85 -21.06 -5.36
C LEU A 126 -0.01 -22.20 -5.92
N HIS A 127 -0.01 -23.33 -5.24
CA HIS A 127 -0.80 -24.51 -5.59
C HIS A 127 -2.19 -24.45 -4.96
N LEU A 128 -3.20 -24.62 -5.81
CA LEU A 128 -4.61 -24.76 -5.43
C LEU A 128 -5.26 -26.00 -6.06
N ASP A 129 -4.53 -26.69 -6.96
CA ASP A 129 -4.99 -27.81 -7.78
C ASP A 129 -5.38 -29.05 -6.95
N HIS A 130 -4.88 -29.16 -5.72
CA HIS A 130 -5.27 -30.20 -4.77
C HIS A 130 -6.58 -29.91 -4.02
N LEU A 131 -7.10 -28.68 -4.09
CA LEU A 131 -8.36 -28.32 -3.46
C LEU A 131 -9.53 -28.80 -4.32
N PRO A 132 -10.66 -29.20 -3.72
CA PRO A 132 -11.83 -29.61 -4.48
C PRO A 132 -12.33 -28.45 -5.38
N PRO A 133 -12.67 -28.70 -6.66
CA PRO A 133 -13.12 -27.66 -7.58
C PRO A 133 -14.33 -26.85 -7.10
N GLU A 134 -15.21 -27.46 -6.29
CA GLU A 134 -16.30 -26.79 -5.61
C GLU A 134 -15.83 -25.75 -4.58
N THR A 135 -14.79 -26.05 -3.80
CA THR A 135 -14.18 -25.08 -2.88
C THR A 135 -13.64 -23.88 -3.64
N LEU A 136 -12.95 -24.13 -4.75
CA LEU A 136 -12.41 -23.06 -5.60
C LEU A 136 -13.52 -22.18 -6.20
N ARG A 137 -14.63 -22.79 -6.63
CA ARG A 137 -15.79 -22.09 -7.19
C ARG A 137 -16.56 -21.27 -6.14
N GLU A 138 -16.74 -21.81 -4.94
CA GLU A 138 -17.54 -21.17 -3.89
C GLU A 138 -16.74 -20.12 -3.11
N ARG A 139 -15.49 -20.42 -2.75
CA ARG A 139 -14.67 -19.58 -1.86
C ARG A 139 -13.73 -18.66 -2.62
N LEU A 140 -13.23 -19.09 -3.78
CA LEU A 140 -12.19 -18.41 -4.55
C LEU A 140 -12.59 -18.07 -6.02
N PRO A 141 -13.83 -17.68 -6.34
CA PRO A 141 -14.25 -17.46 -7.73
C PRO A 141 -13.50 -16.30 -8.40
N GLY A 142 -13.35 -15.17 -7.69
CA GLY A 142 -12.73 -13.97 -8.25
C GLY A 142 -11.25 -14.16 -8.59
N ILE A 143 -10.52 -14.88 -7.74
CA ILE A 143 -9.10 -15.16 -8.02
C ILE A 143 -8.91 -16.22 -9.09
N SER A 144 -9.84 -17.17 -9.22
CA SER A 144 -9.82 -18.18 -10.28
C SER A 144 -9.91 -17.49 -11.65
N GLU A 145 -10.83 -16.53 -11.79
CA GLU A 145 -10.94 -15.71 -13.00
C GLU A 145 -9.71 -14.82 -13.22
N THR A 146 -9.19 -14.20 -12.14
CA THR A 146 -7.99 -13.35 -12.22
C THR A 146 -6.77 -14.15 -12.69
N ALA A 147 -6.53 -15.35 -12.15
CA ALA A 147 -5.44 -16.22 -12.56
C ALA A 147 -5.56 -16.64 -14.04
N LYS A 148 -6.78 -16.96 -14.49
CA LYS A 148 -7.06 -17.28 -15.89
C LYS A 148 -6.78 -16.10 -16.82
N ILE A 149 -7.26 -14.90 -16.49
CA ILE A 149 -7.10 -13.70 -17.33
C ILE A 149 -5.63 -13.26 -17.39
N PHE A 150 -4.95 -13.18 -16.24
CA PHE A 150 -3.66 -12.49 -16.14
C PHE A 150 -2.44 -13.43 -16.21
N ALA A 151 -2.63 -14.73 -15.98
CA ALA A 151 -1.57 -15.73 -16.06
C ALA A 151 -1.90 -16.90 -17.00
N GLY A 152 -3.11 -16.98 -17.56
CA GLY A 152 -3.52 -18.10 -18.41
C GLY A 152 -3.70 -19.42 -17.64
N VAL A 153 -3.80 -19.35 -16.30
CA VAL A 153 -3.79 -20.53 -15.42
C VAL A 153 -5.20 -21.00 -15.10
N ASP A 154 -5.47 -22.29 -15.32
CA ASP A 154 -6.60 -22.99 -14.73
C ASP A 154 -6.21 -23.50 -13.34
N VAL A 155 -6.70 -22.80 -12.30
CA VAL A 155 -6.34 -23.07 -10.90
C VAL A 155 -6.75 -24.47 -10.40
N THR A 156 -7.58 -25.19 -11.15
CA THR A 156 -7.96 -26.59 -10.86
C THR A 156 -6.93 -27.61 -11.37
N LYS A 157 -5.93 -27.16 -12.16
CA LYS A 157 -4.97 -28.04 -12.84
C LYS A 157 -3.53 -27.59 -12.66
N GLU A 158 -3.30 -26.28 -12.64
CA GLU A 158 -1.96 -25.70 -12.70
C GLU A 158 -1.76 -24.68 -11.58
N PRO A 159 -0.54 -24.56 -11.03
CA PRO A 159 -0.25 -23.58 -10.00
C PRO A 159 -0.16 -22.16 -10.56
N ILE A 160 -0.41 -21.19 -9.70
CA ILE A 160 -0.37 -19.76 -10.05
C ILE A 160 1.04 -19.22 -9.80
N PRO A 161 1.69 -18.58 -10.78
CA PRO A 161 2.99 -17.96 -10.57
C PRO A 161 2.83 -16.70 -9.72
N VAL A 162 3.54 -16.64 -8.60
CA VAL A 162 3.41 -15.56 -7.61
C VAL A 162 4.75 -15.05 -7.10
N LEU A 163 4.79 -13.75 -6.76
CA LEU A 163 5.93 -13.13 -6.09
C LEU A 163 5.50 -12.07 -5.05
N PRO A 164 6.35 -11.80 -4.04
CA PRO A 164 6.13 -10.69 -3.11
C PRO A 164 5.99 -9.36 -3.85
N THR A 165 4.86 -8.68 -3.66
CA THR A 165 4.48 -7.47 -4.41
C THR A 165 4.04 -6.37 -3.46
N VAL A 166 4.45 -5.12 -3.71
CA VAL A 166 4.04 -3.97 -2.85
C VAL A 166 2.51 -3.86 -2.81
N HIS A 167 1.97 -3.67 -1.61
CA HIS A 167 0.54 -3.82 -1.39
C HIS A 167 -0.11 -2.75 -0.52
N TYR A 168 0.51 -2.43 0.61
CA TYR A 168 -0.09 -1.54 1.60
C TYR A 168 0.95 -0.69 2.31
N ASN A 169 0.59 0.54 2.66
CA ASN A 169 1.44 1.45 3.42
C ASN A 169 1.00 1.47 4.89
N MET A 170 1.87 1.03 5.80
CA MET A 170 1.58 1.12 7.24
C MET A 170 1.69 2.57 7.74
N GLY A 171 2.68 3.28 7.23
CA GLY A 171 2.87 4.70 7.50
C GLY A 171 1.90 5.61 6.77
N GLY A 172 1.76 6.83 7.27
CA GLY A 172 0.81 7.82 6.78
C GLY A 172 0.83 9.09 7.60
N ILE A 173 -0.29 9.82 7.60
CA ILE A 173 -0.48 11.04 8.39
C ILE A 173 -0.70 10.64 9.86
N PRO A 174 0.17 11.00 10.80
CA PRO A 174 0.04 10.58 12.20
C PRO A 174 -1.25 11.10 12.83
N THR A 175 -1.99 10.23 13.51
CA THR A 175 -3.22 10.59 14.22
C THR A 175 -3.24 10.03 15.63
N ASN A 176 -4.00 10.67 16.51
CA ASN A 176 -4.43 10.02 17.75
C ASN A 176 -5.55 8.99 17.47
N TRP A 177 -5.99 8.26 18.51
CA TRP A 177 -7.05 7.27 18.38
C TRP A 177 -8.43 7.85 17.99
N LYS A 178 -8.61 9.18 18.14
CA LYS A 178 -9.79 9.93 17.67
C LYS A 178 -9.68 10.40 16.22
N ALA A 179 -8.72 9.88 15.45
CA ALA A 179 -8.43 10.26 14.06
C ALA A 179 -7.99 11.72 13.85
N GLN A 180 -7.70 12.47 14.92
CA GLN A 180 -7.18 13.83 14.80
C GLN A 180 -5.72 13.79 14.43
N VAL A 181 -5.31 14.58 13.42
CA VAL A 181 -3.91 14.67 13.03
C VAL A 181 -3.10 15.28 14.16
N ILE A 182 -1.94 14.70 14.43
CA ILE A 182 -1.01 15.17 15.46
C ILE A 182 0.32 15.60 14.84
N LYS A 183 1.02 16.49 15.53
CA LYS A 183 2.43 16.80 15.31
C LYS A 183 3.18 16.63 16.62
N HIS A 184 4.44 16.22 16.56
CA HIS A 184 5.28 16.11 17.75
C HIS A 184 6.15 17.36 17.87
N ALA A 185 5.99 18.12 18.95
CA ALA A 185 6.75 19.34 19.19
C ALA A 185 7.08 19.47 20.68
N GLY A 186 8.37 19.72 21.00
CA GLY A 186 8.81 19.89 22.38
C GLY A 186 8.60 18.66 23.28
N GLY A 187 8.71 17.45 22.73
CA GLY A 187 8.58 16.20 23.48
C GLY A 187 7.14 15.77 23.76
N LYS A 188 6.14 16.42 23.16
CA LYS A 188 4.72 16.11 23.34
C LYS A 188 3.97 16.15 22.01
N ASP A 189 2.88 15.41 21.95
CA ASP A 189 1.96 15.43 20.82
C ASP A 189 0.98 16.60 20.93
N GLU A 190 0.81 17.32 19.84
CA GLU A 190 -0.12 18.42 19.70
C GLU A 190 -1.10 18.14 18.55
N ILE A 191 -2.39 18.35 18.80
CA ILE A 191 -3.43 18.20 17.78
C ILE A 191 -3.35 19.34 16.76
N VAL A 192 -3.36 19.00 15.48
CA VAL A 192 -3.57 19.92 14.37
C VAL A 192 -5.07 20.22 14.26
N LYS A 193 -5.48 21.39 14.76
CA LYS A 193 -6.89 21.78 14.83
C LYS A 193 -7.54 21.77 13.44
N GLY A 194 -8.72 21.14 13.34
CA GLY A 194 -9.52 21.10 12.10
C GLY A 194 -9.02 20.10 11.05
N LEU A 195 -8.02 19.26 11.36
CA LEU A 195 -7.50 18.25 10.44
C LEU A 195 -7.58 16.85 11.06
N LEU A 196 -8.17 15.92 10.32
CA LEU A 196 -8.27 14.50 10.66
C LEU A 196 -7.75 13.65 9.48
N ALA A 197 -7.36 12.42 9.76
CA ALA A 197 -7.03 11.44 8.74
C ALA A 197 -7.55 10.05 9.13
N ALA A 198 -7.94 9.25 8.13
CA ALA A 198 -8.48 7.91 8.35
C ALA A 198 -8.13 6.96 7.20
N GLY A 199 -8.21 5.66 7.49
CA GLY A 199 -7.83 4.59 6.58
C GLY A 199 -6.34 4.61 6.25
N GLU A 200 -5.95 4.07 5.09
CA GLU A 200 -4.52 3.91 4.72
C GLU A 200 -3.75 5.25 4.60
N ALA A 201 -4.44 6.37 4.43
CA ALA A 201 -3.79 7.69 4.47
C ALA A 201 -3.41 8.12 5.90
N GLY A 202 -4.12 7.61 6.91
CA GLY A 202 -3.90 7.89 8.31
C GLY A 202 -2.98 6.87 8.97
N CYS A 203 -2.26 7.31 9.99
CA CYS A 203 -1.40 6.50 10.83
C CYS A 203 -1.81 6.74 12.30
N ALA A 204 -2.94 6.15 12.70
CA ALA A 204 -3.26 5.92 14.12
C ALA A 204 -2.27 4.91 14.76
N SER A 205 -1.60 4.18 13.85
CA SER A 205 -0.65 3.07 13.95
C SER A 205 -1.16 1.79 14.61
N VAL A 206 -2.42 1.44 14.36
CA VAL A 206 -2.95 0.09 14.70
C VAL A 206 -2.27 -1.05 13.93
N HIS A 207 -1.47 -0.71 12.92
CA HIS A 207 -0.74 -1.67 12.08
C HIS A 207 0.75 -1.74 12.40
N GLY A 208 1.32 -0.75 13.11
CA GLY A 208 2.75 -0.65 13.41
C GLY A 208 3.64 -0.99 12.21
N ALA A 209 4.60 -1.88 12.43
CA ALA A 209 5.55 -2.30 11.38
C ALA A 209 5.01 -3.35 10.40
N ASN A 210 3.88 -4.01 10.69
CA ASN A 210 3.34 -5.07 9.84
C ASN A 210 1.84 -5.29 10.07
N ARG A 211 1.04 -4.96 9.06
CA ARG A 211 -0.42 -5.14 9.09
C ARG A 211 -0.83 -6.61 8.94
N LEU A 212 -1.77 -7.07 9.77
CA LEU A 212 -2.45 -8.35 9.59
C LEU A 212 -3.48 -8.33 8.44
N GLY A 213 -3.70 -9.48 7.80
CA GLY A 213 -4.73 -9.64 6.79
C GLY A 213 -6.12 -9.24 7.31
N ALA A 214 -6.98 -8.73 6.42
CA ALA A 214 -8.32 -8.21 6.71
C ALA A 214 -8.42 -6.96 7.62
N ASN A 215 -7.40 -6.62 8.42
CA ASN A 215 -7.47 -5.48 9.35
C ASN A 215 -7.59 -4.10 8.69
N SER A 216 -7.18 -3.92 7.44
CA SER A 216 -7.31 -2.62 6.76
C SER A 216 -8.78 -2.22 6.57
N LEU A 217 -9.64 -3.14 6.12
CA LEU A 217 -11.06 -2.84 5.93
C LEU A 217 -11.75 -2.51 7.26
N LEU A 218 -11.33 -3.17 8.34
CA LEU A 218 -11.78 -2.84 9.70
C LEU A 218 -11.35 -1.42 10.11
N ASP A 219 -10.09 -1.05 9.88
CA ASP A 219 -9.57 0.30 10.09
C ASP A 219 -10.39 1.35 9.33
N LEU A 220 -10.66 1.12 8.03
CA LEU A 220 -11.46 2.06 7.21
C LEU A 220 -12.80 2.43 7.87
N VAL A 221 -13.56 1.42 8.29
CA VAL A 221 -14.91 1.64 8.84
C VAL A 221 -14.88 2.16 10.27
N VAL A 222 -13.91 1.73 11.08
CA VAL A 222 -13.76 2.16 12.48
C VAL A 222 -13.27 3.60 12.54
N PHE A 223 -12.13 3.92 11.91
CA PHE A 223 -11.56 5.26 11.98
C PHE A 223 -12.28 6.26 11.09
N GLY A 224 -12.91 5.82 10.00
CA GLY A 224 -13.83 6.66 9.23
C GLY A 224 -15.02 7.13 10.07
N ARG A 225 -15.63 6.21 10.84
CA ARG A 225 -16.70 6.56 11.79
C ARG A 225 -16.17 7.43 12.94
N GLN A 226 -15.03 7.08 13.52
CA GLN A 226 -14.42 7.84 14.61
C GLN A 226 -14.10 9.29 14.20
N ALA A 227 -13.66 9.52 12.97
CA ALA A 227 -13.44 10.86 12.42
C ALA A 227 -14.75 11.65 12.31
N ALA A 228 -15.86 11.01 11.96
CA ALA A 228 -17.18 11.61 11.94
C ALA A 228 -17.66 11.97 13.36
N ASP A 229 -17.58 11.03 14.31
CA ASP A 229 -17.97 11.23 15.70
C ASP A 229 -17.15 12.37 16.34
N THR A 230 -15.83 12.39 16.09
CA THR A 230 -14.93 13.44 16.58
C THR A 230 -15.25 14.80 15.94
N THR A 231 -15.60 14.83 14.65
CA THR A 231 -16.04 16.06 13.99
C THR A 231 -17.34 16.58 14.60
N ALA A 232 -18.28 15.71 14.96
CA ALA A 232 -19.54 16.07 15.61
C ALA A 232 -19.33 16.60 17.05
N GLU A 233 -18.31 16.13 17.77
CA GLU A 233 -17.89 16.68 19.07
C GLU A 233 -17.31 18.11 18.92
N LEU A 234 -16.53 18.35 17.86
CA LEU A 234 -15.77 19.59 17.67
C LEU A 234 -16.54 20.70 16.95
N VAL A 235 -17.48 20.34 16.08
CA VAL A 235 -18.14 21.26 15.16
C VAL A 235 -19.66 21.13 15.33
N LYS A 236 -20.32 22.26 15.61
CA LYS A 236 -21.78 22.31 15.63
C LYS A 236 -22.30 22.47 14.19
N PRO A 237 -23.32 21.69 13.77
CA PRO A 237 -23.99 21.94 12.50
C PRO A 237 -24.48 23.39 12.41
N ASN A 238 -24.38 23.98 11.22
CA ASN A 238 -24.74 25.38 10.94
C ASN A 238 -23.90 26.44 11.69
N SER A 239 -22.73 26.07 12.23
CA SER A 239 -21.74 27.07 12.65
C SER A 239 -21.41 28.04 11.50
N PRO A 240 -21.14 29.33 11.79
CA PRO A 240 -20.79 30.32 10.79
C PRO A 240 -19.65 29.84 9.88
N PRO A 241 -19.68 30.10 8.56
CA PRO A 241 -18.62 29.65 7.66
C PRO A 241 -17.23 30.09 8.10
N VAL A 242 -16.25 29.21 7.93
CA VAL A 242 -14.84 29.55 8.15
C VAL A 242 -14.41 30.58 7.12
N GLU A 243 -13.93 31.73 7.59
CA GLU A 243 -13.34 32.74 6.70
C GLU A 243 -12.02 32.22 6.12
N ILE A 244 -11.95 32.13 4.80
CA ILE A 244 -10.76 31.73 4.08
C ILE A 244 -10.07 32.99 3.56
N PRO A 245 -8.74 33.16 3.77
CA PRO A 245 -8.00 34.26 3.18
C PRO A 245 -8.21 34.36 1.67
N LYS A 246 -8.34 35.58 1.14
CA LYS A 246 -8.63 35.80 -0.30
C LYS A 246 -7.63 35.09 -1.21
N ASN A 247 -6.36 35.06 -0.81
CA ASN A 247 -5.24 34.44 -1.51
C ASN A 247 -5.01 32.95 -1.14
N ALA A 248 -5.84 32.34 -0.30
CA ALA A 248 -5.68 30.93 0.04
C ALA A 248 -5.76 30.06 -1.23
N GLY A 249 -4.73 29.23 -1.42
CA GLY A 249 -4.58 28.39 -2.61
C GLY A 249 -3.76 29.01 -3.74
N ALA A 250 -3.31 30.27 -3.64
CA ALA A 250 -2.53 30.92 -4.70
C ALA A 250 -1.27 30.12 -5.11
N GLU A 251 -0.53 29.57 -4.13
CA GLU A 251 0.64 28.72 -4.40
C GLU A 251 0.28 27.41 -5.12
N THR A 252 -0.87 26.80 -4.78
CA THR A 252 -1.37 25.60 -5.45
C THR A 252 -1.72 25.91 -6.91
N ILE A 253 -2.33 27.06 -7.17
CA ILE A 253 -2.65 27.52 -8.53
C ILE A 253 -1.37 27.80 -9.32
N ALA A 254 -0.40 28.49 -8.73
CA ALA A 254 0.90 28.74 -9.36
C ALA A 254 1.63 27.43 -9.69
N ARG A 255 1.59 26.44 -8.79
CA ARG A 255 2.16 25.11 -9.03
C ARG A 255 1.44 24.37 -10.16
N PHE A 256 0.11 24.42 -10.19
CA PHE A 256 -0.69 23.82 -11.26
C PHE A 256 -0.32 24.44 -12.62
N ASP A 257 -0.29 25.77 -12.69
CA ASP A 257 0.03 26.48 -13.93
C ASP A 257 1.46 26.18 -14.40
N LYS A 258 2.43 26.13 -13.48
CA LYS A 258 3.80 25.71 -13.77
C LYS A 258 3.87 24.34 -14.45
N PHE A 259 3.15 23.34 -13.92
CA PHE A 259 3.19 21.99 -14.50
C PHE A 259 2.37 21.86 -15.78
N ARG A 260 1.26 22.60 -15.91
CA ARG A 260 0.47 22.65 -17.14
C ARG A 260 1.29 23.20 -18.32
N ASN A 261 2.11 24.21 -18.06
CA ASN A 261 2.92 24.90 -19.07
C ASN A 261 4.38 24.41 -19.12
N ALA A 262 4.70 23.29 -18.48
CA ALA A 262 6.06 22.77 -18.44
C ALA A 262 6.50 22.29 -19.83
N SER A 263 7.65 22.78 -20.30
CA SER A 263 8.26 22.45 -21.60
C SER A 263 9.69 21.91 -21.46
N GLY A 264 10.02 21.35 -20.29
CA GLY A 264 11.32 20.75 -20.03
C GLY A 264 11.59 19.49 -20.87
N PRO A 265 12.86 19.04 -20.94
CA PRO A 265 13.26 17.95 -21.82
C PRO A 265 12.86 16.55 -21.33
N ILE A 266 12.47 16.40 -20.06
CA ILE A 266 12.15 15.09 -19.45
C ILE A 266 10.63 14.96 -19.24
N PRO A 267 9.97 13.98 -19.90
CA PRO A 267 8.55 13.71 -19.68
C PRO A 267 8.24 13.17 -18.28
N THR A 268 7.07 13.50 -17.74
CA THR A 268 6.57 12.97 -16.45
C THR A 268 6.59 11.44 -16.37
N ALA A 269 6.29 10.76 -17.49
CA ALA A 269 6.29 9.30 -17.54
C ALA A 269 7.69 8.70 -17.33
N THR A 270 8.74 9.39 -17.79
CA THR A 270 10.15 8.99 -17.61
C THR A 270 10.54 9.11 -16.15
N LEU A 271 10.34 10.30 -15.55
CA LEU A 271 10.64 10.53 -14.12
C LEU A 271 9.89 9.56 -13.20
N ARG A 272 8.60 9.30 -13.50
CA ARG A 272 7.81 8.32 -12.76
C ARG A 272 8.41 6.92 -12.85
N LYS A 273 8.82 6.49 -14.05
CA LYS A 273 9.41 5.16 -14.27
C LYS A 273 10.75 5.04 -13.54
N GLU A 274 11.58 6.08 -13.58
CA GLU A 274 12.86 6.13 -12.86
C GLU A 274 12.64 5.97 -11.36
N LEU A 275 11.79 6.80 -10.75
CA LEU A 275 11.41 6.67 -9.32
C LEU A 275 10.95 5.26 -8.99
N GLN A 276 10.05 4.70 -9.80
CA GLN A 276 9.49 3.37 -9.58
C GLN A 276 10.54 2.26 -9.62
N LEU A 277 11.47 2.32 -10.56
CA LEU A 277 12.56 1.35 -10.69
C LEU A 277 13.58 1.51 -9.55
N THR A 278 13.94 2.73 -9.19
CA THR A 278 14.84 3.03 -8.07
C THR A 278 14.26 2.51 -6.75
N MET A 279 12.98 2.78 -6.46
CA MET A 279 12.30 2.25 -5.27
C MET A 279 12.25 0.72 -5.26
N GLN A 280 11.93 0.10 -6.40
CA GLN A 280 11.88 -1.36 -6.53
C GLN A 280 13.25 -2.02 -6.32
N LYS A 281 14.32 -1.37 -6.77
CA LYS A 281 15.69 -1.88 -6.69
C LYS A 281 16.30 -1.70 -5.30
N TYR A 282 16.17 -0.51 -4.71
CA TYR A 282 16.93 -0.13 -3.51
C TYR A 282 16.12 -0.17 -2.21
N ALA A 283 14.79 -0.14 -2.28
CA ALA A 283 13.91 -0.32 -1.12
C ALA A 283 13.00 -1.58 -1.20
N PRO A 284 13.49 -2.77 -1.59
CA PRO A 284 12.68 -3.99 -1.68
C PRO A 284 12.47 -4.65 -0.30
N VAL A 285 12.08 -5.93 -0.29
CA VAL A 285 11.84 -6.75 0.93
C VAL A 285 13.07 -6.80 1.86
N TYR A 286 14.26 -7.08 1.30
CA TYR A 286 15.53 -7.09 2.04
C TYR A 286 16.34 -5.85 1.68
N ARG A 287 16.73 -5.08 2.70
CA ARG A 287 17.42 -3.79 2.54
C ARG A 287 18.75 -3.83 3.25
N ASN A 288 19.71 -3.07 2.75
CA ASN A 288 20.97 -2.78 3.42
C ASN A 288 21.31 -1.30 3.29
N SER A 289 22.18 -0.78 4.17
CA SER A 289 22.51 0.65 4.22
C SER A 289 23.09 1.16 2.90
N LYS A 290 23.97 0.40 2.24
CA LYS A 290 24.61 0.82 0.99
C LYS A 290 23.60 1.05 -0.14
N ASP A 291 22.68 0.11 -0.32
CA ASP A 291 21.65 0.19 -1.36
C ASP A 291 20.66 1.33 -1.06
N LEU A 292 20.28 1.50 0.21
CA LEU A 292 19.38 2.59 0.61
C LEU A 292 20.02 3.98 0.41
N GLU A 293 21.29 4.16 0.76
CA GLU A 293 22.00 5.43 0.49
C GLU A 293 22.13 5.70 -1.01
N THR A 294 22.37 4.66 -1.81
CA THR A 294 22.41 4.80 -3.27
C THR A 294 21.04 5.22 -3.82
N GLY A 295 19.98 4.53 -3.42
CA GLY A 295 18.62 4.86 -3.84
C GLY A 295 18.18 6.25 -3.41
N LYS A 296 18.58 6.71 -2.22
CA LYS A 296 18.30 8.05 -1.72
C LYS A 296 18.93 9.15 -2.58
N VAL A 297 20.11 8.92 -3.15
CA VAL A 297 20.77 9.89 -4.05
C VAL A 297 20.12 9.90 -5.44
N GLU A 298 19.59 8.76 -5.89
CA GLU A 298 18.90 8.66 -7.18
C GLU A 298 17.50 9.29 -7.19
N VAL A 299 16.82 9.38 -6.03
CA VAL A 299 15.51 10.03 -5.85
C VAL A 299 15.64 11.54 -5.70
#